data_AF-E8QU32-F1
#
_entry.id   AF-E8QU32-F1
#
_cell.length_a   1.000
_cell.length_b   1.000
_cell.length_c   1.000
_cell.angle_alpha   90.00
_cell.angle_beta   90.00
_cell.angle_gamma   90.00
#
_symmetry.space_group_name_H-M   'P 1'
#
loop_
_entity.id
_entity.type
_entity.pdbx_description
1 polymer ?
#
loop_
_entity_poly.entity_id
_entity_poly.type
_entity_poly.pdbx_seq_one_letter_code
_entity_poly.pdbx_strand_id
1 'polypeptide(L)'
;MQDLQHFKNDITLILSEERLVAYDSLEQYQENLKLIASITPKISNLEIYLRNALDYCLTQMKGSGWVFNESALTPLTNELKEKKKEITHSLVLSKMSLGKVIRLIFCYKLEGVVLDLRAYRFRAYYHENKDTLLIKNRKQKLSNYAKAHIALDLL
;
A
#
# COMPACT_ATOMS: atom_id res chain seq x y z
N MET A 1 -31.01 6.47 4.59
CA MET A 1 -29.84 6.08 3.79
C MET A 1 -30.41 5.71 2.43
N GLN A 2 -30.08 6.44 1.35
CA GLN A 2 -30.40 5.95 0.00
C GLN A 2 -29.89 4.51 -0.07
N ASP A 3 -30.75 3.60 -0.54
CA ASP A 3 -30.51 2.16 -0.43
C ASP A 3 -29.18 1.80 -1.11
N LEU A 4 -28.21 1.28 -0.36
CA LEU A 4 -26.91 0.87 -0.91
C LEU A 4 -27.10 -0.16 -2.04
N GLN A 5 -28.23 -0.87 -2.02
CA GLN A 5 -28.62 -1.78 -3.08
C GLN A 5 -28.95 -1.05 -4.40
N HIS A 6 -29.58 0.13 -4.35
CA HIS A 6 -29.81 0.97 -5.52
C HIS A 6 -28.47 1.43 -6.12
N PHE A 7 -27.56 1.96 -5.28
CA PHE A 7 -26.23 2.40 -5.72
C PHE A 7 -25.45 1.29 -6.45
N LYS A 8 -25.44 0.07 -5.90
CA LYS A 8 -24.71 -1.08 -6.47
C LYS A 8 -25.27 -1.57 -7.81
N ASN A 9 -26.53 -1.28 -8.10
CA ASN A 9 -27.19 -1.74 -9.32
C ASN A 9 -27.29 -0.65 -10.38
N ASP A 10 -26.94 0.59 -10.04
CA ASP A 10 -26.96 1.71 -10.96
C ASP A 10 -25.55 2.05 -11.43
N ILE A 11 -25.25 1.66 -12.68
CA ILE A 11 -23.94 1.91 -13.30
C ILE A 11 -23.62 3.40 -13.41
N THR A 12 -24.63 4.27 -13.52
CA THR A 12 -24.43 5.73 -13.61
C THR A 12 -23.93 6.30 -12.29
N LEU A 13 -24.42 5.76 -11.17
CA LEU A 13 -23.93 6.08 -9.83
C LEU A 13 -22.54 5.49 -9.57
N ILE A 14 -22.26 4.27 -10.05
CA ILE A 14 -20.94 3.63 -9.90
C ILE A 14 -19.85 4.36 -10.67
N LEU A 15 -20.12 4.70 -11.94
CA LEU A 15 -19.16 5.39 -12.80
C LEU A 15 -19.06 6.88 -12.47
N SER A 16 -20.13 7.45 -11.89
CA SER A 16 -20.31 8.87 -11.59
C SER A 16 -20.22 9.73 -12.86
N GLU A 17 -21.38 10.15 -13.37
CA GLU A 17 -21.47 11.05 -14.51
C GLU A 17 -20.59 12.30 -14.35
N GLU A 18 -20.63 12.93 -13.17
CA GLU A 18 -19.79 14.10 -12.86
C GLU A 18 -18.29 13.81 -13.03
N ARG A 19 -17.82 12.62 -12.63
CA ARG A 19 -16.41 12.23 -12.82
C ARG A 19 -16.08 11.91 -14.26
N LEU A 20 -17.03 11.37 -15.02
CA LEU A 20 -16.86 11.11 -16.45
C LEU A 20 -16.79 12.42 -17.25
N VAL A 21 -17.63 13.40 -16.93
CA VAL A 21 -17.64 14.74 -17.55
C VAL A 21 -16.39 15.55 -17.21
N ALA A 22 -15.73 15.27 -16.08
CA ALA A 22 -14.47 15.92 -15.72
C ALA A 22 -13.26 15.45 -16.55
N TYR A 23 -13.37 14.37 -17.34
CA TYR A 23 -12.33 13.99 -18.30
C TYR A 23 -12.44 14.84 -19.56
N ASP A 24 -11.29 15.15 -20.17
CA ASP A 24 -11.21 15.88 -21.43
C ASP A 24 -11.84 15.09 -22.58
N SER A 25 -11.81 13.75 -22.53
CA SER A 25 -12.46 12.87 -23.49
C SER A 25 -12.67 11.43 -22.97
N LEU A 26 -13.52 10.66 -23.67
CA LEU A 26 -13.73 9.24 -23.37
C LEU A 26 -12.44 8.42 -23.58
N GLU A 27 -11.63 8.79 -24.57
CA GLU A 27 -10.33 8.16 -24.83
C GLU A 27 -9.38 8.35 -23.64
N GLN A 28 -9.35 9.53 -23.03
CA GLN A 28 -8.54 9.77 -21.83
C GLN A 28 -8.94 8.85 -20.67
N TYR A 29 -10.25 8.66 -20.45
CA TYR A 29 -10.74 7.69 -19.47
C TYR A 29 -10.30 6.25 -19.79
N GLN A 30 -10.38 5.83 -21.05
CA GLN A 30 -9.94 4.50 -21.47
C GLN A 30 -8.42 4.31 -21.31
N GLU A 31 -7.61 5.32 -21.64
CA GLU A 31 -6.16 5.27 -21.44
C GLU A 31 -5.80 5.15 -19.95
N ASN A 32 -6.54 5.80 -19.06
CA ASN A 32 -6.36 5.63 -17.62
C ASN A 32 -6.66 4.18 -17.17
N LEU A 33 -7.71 3.54 -17.71
CA LEU A 33 -7.98 2.13 -17.43
C LEU A 33 -6.87 1.20 -17.94
N LYS A 34 -6.33 1.46 -19.14
CA LYS A 34 -5.19 0.71 -19.68
C LYS A 34 -3.95 0.90 -18.82
N LEU A 35 -3.70 2.11 -18.33
CA LEU A 35 -2.60 2.40 -17.42
C LEU A 35 -2.75 1.59 -16.12
N ILE A 36 -3.93 1.58 -15.50
CA ILE A 36 -4.22 0.79 -14.30
C ILE A 36 -3.93 -0.69 -14.54
N ALA A 37 -4.43 -1.24 -15.65
CA ALA A 37 -4.17 -2.64 -16.03
C ALA A 37 -2.67 -2.91 -16.17
N SER A 38 -1.91 -1.99 -16.77
CA SER A 38 -0.46 -2.13 -16.96
C SER A 38 0.37 -2.01 -15.65
N ILE A 39 -0.09 -1.22 -14.69
CA ILE A 39 0.60 -0.98 -13.41
C ILE A 39 0.29 -2.09 -12.39
N THR A 40 -0.90 -2.69 -12.47
CA THR A 40 -1.38 -3.69 -11.49
C THR A 40 -0.34 -4.79 -11.17
N PRO A 41 0.33 -5.43 -12.16
CA PRO A 41 1.35 -6.44 -11.85
C PRO A 41 2.55 -5.89 -11.06
N LYS A 42 2.93 -4.62 -11.30
CA LYS A 42 4.03 -3.96 -10.57
C LYS A 42 3.67 -3.73 -9.11
N ILE A 43 2.43 -3.32 -8.84
CA ILE A 43 1.91 -3.18 -7.48
C ILE A 43 1.85 -4.54 -6.78
N SER A 44 1.39 -5.59 -7.47
CA SER A 44 1.39 -6.95 -6.92
C SER A 44 2.81 -7.43 -6.55
N ASN A 45 3.81 -7.17 -7.39
CA ASN A 45 5.20 -7.49 -7.09
C ASN A 45 5.73 -6.70 -5.88
N LEU A 46 5.37 -5.41 -5.79
CA LEU A 46 5.74 -4.57 -4.66
C LEU A 46 5.10 -5.07 -3.35
N GLU A 47 3.84 -5.49 -3.39
CA GLU A 47 3.15 -6.10 -2.24
C GLU A 47 3.87 -7.36 -1.75
N ILE A 48 4.25 -8.26 -2.67
CA ILE A 48 5.00 -9.48 -2.33
C ILE A 48 6.34 -9.10 -1.70
N TYR A 49 7.07 -8.16 -2.29
CA TYR A 49 8.34 -7.68 -1.77
C TYR A 49 8.21 -7.12 -0.35
N LEU A 50 7.29 -6.16 -0.14
CA LEU A 50 7.09 -5.51 1.15
C LEU A 50 6.66 -6.51 2.22
N ARG A 51 5.80 -7.47 1.89
CA ARG A 51 5.38 -8.54 2.80
C ARG A 51 6.57 -9.38 3.25
N ASN A 52 7.42 -9.80 2.31
CA ASN A 52 8.59 -10.62 2.61
C ASN A 52 9.66 -9.83 3.39
N ALA A 53 9.86 -8.55 3.06
CA ALA A 53 10.79 -7.68 3.78
C ALA A 53 10.33 -7.44 5.22
N LEU A 54 9.03 -7.19 5.43
CA LEU A 54 8.43 -7.10 6.75
C LEU A 54 8.64 -8.40 7.54
N ASP A 55 8.31 -9.54 6.94
CA ASP A 55 8.44 -10.85 7.57
C ASP A 55 9.88 -11.15 8.00
N TYR A 56 10.84 -10.89 7.11
CA TYR A 56 12.25 -11.02 7.42
C TYR A 56 12.63 -10.17 8.64
N CYS A 57 12.28 -8.88 8.65
CA CYS A 57 12.59 -7.97 9.75
C CYS A 57 11.97 -8.44 11.07
N LEU A 58 10.68 -8.76 11.08
CA LEU A 58 9.99 -9.14 12.31
C LEU A 58 10.40 -10.52 12.81
N THR A 59 10.75 -11.45 11.92
CA THR A 59 11.34 -12.74 12.31
C THR A 59 12.66 -12.53 13.03
N GLN A 60 13.52 -11.61 12.59
CA GLN A 60 14.76 -11.30 13.31
C GLN A 60 14.50 -10.63 14.67
N MET A 61 13.51 -9.74 14.76
CA MET A 61 13.22 -8.98 15.98
C MET A 61 12.46 -9.78 17.05
N LYS A 62 11.57 -10.68 16.62
CA LYS A 62 10.55 -11.32 17.48
C LYS A 62 10.47 -12.84 17.35
N GLY A 63 11.24 -13.43 16.43
CA GLY A 63 11.16 -14.84 16.08
C GLY A 63 10.05 -15.15 15.06
N SER A 64 10.09 -16.35 14.50
CA SER A 64 9.17 -16.82 13.44
C SER A 64 7.71 -16.94 13.87
N GLY A 65 7.42 -16.90 15.17
CA GLY A 65 6.07 -16.89 15.72
C GLY A 65 5.38 -15.52 15.69
N TRP A 66 6.06 -14.46 15.24
CA TRP A 66 5.54 -13.08 15.34
C TRP A 66 4.17 -12.91 14.70
N VAL A 67 3.91 -13.58 13.57
CA VAL A 67 2.65 -13.51 12.81
C VAL A 67 1.45 -13.96 13.65
N PHE A 68 1.63 -14.91 14.56
CA PHE A 68 0.56 -15.43 15.41
C PHE A 68 0.36 -14.59 16.68
N ASN A 69 1.38 -13.82 17.05
CA ASN A 69 1.40 -13.00 18.26
C ASN A 69 1.04 -11.54 17.97
N GLU A 70 0.96 -11.15 16.69
CA GLU A 70 0.60 -9.80 16.29
C GLU A 70 -0.90 -9.57 16.46
N SER A 71 -1.26 -8.76 17.45
CA SER A 71 -2.66 -8.41 17.76
C SER A 71 -3.43 -7.87 16.56
N ALA A 72 -2.76 -7.13 15.67
CA ALA A 72 -3.37 -6.63 14.44
C ALA A 72 -3.82 -7.78 13.52
N LEU A 73 -3.19 -8.96 13.57
CA LEU A 73 -3.50 -10.12 12.74
C LEU A 73 -4.50 -11.09 13.37
N THR A 74 -4.97 -10.85 14.59
CA THR A 74 -5.94 -11.73 15.28
C THR A 74 -7.23 -11.94 14.48
N PRO A 75 -7.89 -10.91 13.91
CA PRO A 75 -9.12 -11.12 13.13
C PRO A 75 -8.89 -12.02 11.91
N LEU A 76 -7.78 -11.80 11.19
CA LEU A 76 -7.40 -12.60 10.03
C LEU A 76 -7.13 -14.05 10.44
N THR A 77 -6.39 -14.24 11.53
CA THR A 77 -6.03 -15.57 12.03
C THR A 77 -7.28 -16.34 12.47
N ASN A 78 -8.25 -15.68 13.09
CA ASN A 78 -9.51 -16.32 13.49
C ASN A 78 -10.35 -16.71 12.28
N GLU A 79 -10.49 -15.82 11.30
CA GLU A 79 -11.19 -16.13 10.04
C GLU A 79 -10.57 -17.33 9.32
N LEU A 80 -9.24 -17.41 9.30
CA LEU A 80 -8.53 -18.53 8.69
C LEU A 80 -8.72 -19.84 9.46
N LYS A 81 -8.86 -19.79 10.80
CA LYS A 81 -9.10 -20.95 11.68
C LYS A 81 -10.49 -21.54 11.46
N GLU A 82 -11.47 -20.68 11.25
CA GLU A 82 -12.84 -21.10 10.92
C GLU A 82 -12.91 -21.80 9.55
N LYS A 83 -12.11 -21.34 8.59
CA LYS A 83 -12.12 -21.87 7.21
C LYS A 83 -11.18 -23.06 7.00
N LYS A 84 -10.13 -23.22 7.80
CA LYS A 84 -9.11 -24.28 7.62
C LYS A 84 -8.71 -24.90 8.96
N LYS A 85 -8.48 -26.22 8.95
CA LYS A 85 -8.06 -26.97 10.14
C LYS A 85 -6.68 -26.58 10.67
N GLU A 86 -5.74 -26.20 9.78
CA GLU A 86 -4.37 -25.84 10.17
C GLU A 86 -3.98 -24.50 9.55
N ILE A 87 -3.45 -23.61 10.40
CA ILE A 87 -2.89 -22.32 9.96
C ILE A 87 -1.37 -22.40 9.99
N THR A 88 -0.77 -22.08 8.85
CA THR A 88 0.68 -21.94 8.73
C THR A 88 1.10 -20.47 8.66
N HIS A 89 2.36 -20.20 9.00
CA HIS A 89 2.96 -18.87 8.92
C HIS A 89 2.79 -18.26 7.52
N SER A 90 3.18 -19.00 6.49
CA SER A 90 3.07 -18.58 5.09
C SER A 90 1.63 -18.33 4.65
N LEU A 91 0.66 -19.10 5.17
CA LEU A 91 -0.75 -18.88 4.87
C LEU A 91 -1.20 -17.51 5.38
N VAL A 92 -0.92 -17.18 6.65
CA VAL A 92 -1.28 -15.87 7.20
C VAL A 92 -0.61 -14.76 6.41
N LEU A 93 0.70 -14.88 6.13
CA LEU A 93 1.42 -13.89 5.33
C LEU A 93 0.74 -13.66 3.97
N SER A 94 0.46 -14.73 3.22
CA SER A 94 -0.16 -14.66 1.89
C SER A 94 -1.57 -14.04 1.88
N LYS A 95 -2.22 -13.97 3.05
CA LYS A 95 -3.57 -13.41 3.22
C LYS A 95 -3.56 -12.01 3.83
N MET A 96 -2.40 -11.48 4.21
CA MET A 96 -2.29 -10.07 4.62
C MET A 96 -2.43 -9.16 3.40
N SER A 97 -3.35 -8.20 3.46
CA SER A 97 -3.46 -7.16 2.42
C SER A 97 -2.26 -6.20 2.44
N LEU A 98 -2.00 -5.53 1.32
CA LEU A 98 -0.97 -4.50 1.21
C LEU A 98 -1.10 -3.43 2.31
N GLY A 99 -2.31 -2.90 2.53
CA GLY A 99 -2.54 -1.90 3.59
C GLY A 99 -2.22 -2.42 5.00
N LYS A 100 -2.41 -3.73 5.26
CA LYS A 100 -2.02 -4.36 6.53
C LYS A 100 -0.50 -4.41 6.67
N VAL A 101 0.20 -4.79 5.59
CA VAL A 101 1.66 -4.85 5.52
C VAL A 101 2.26 -3.47 5.78
N ILE A 102 1.79 -2.44 5.07
CA ILE A 102 2.25 -1.04 5.22
C ILE A 102 2.01 -0.54 6.65
N ARG A 103 0.83 -0.79 7.21
CA ARG A 103 0.53 -0.40 8.58
C ARG A 103 1.49 -1.03 9.58
N LEU A 104 1.84 -2.31 9.43
CA LEU A 104 2.82 -2.97 10.29
C LEU A 104 4.22 -2.38 10.09
N ILE A 105 4.63 -2.09 8.85
CA ILE A 105 5.89 -1.39 8.56
C ILE A 105 5.96 -0.07 9.35
N PHE A 106 4.90 0.74 9.35
CA PHE A 106 4.82 1.98 10.13
C PHE A 106 4.83 1.74 11.64
N CYS A 107 4.06 0.77 12.14
CA CYS A 107 4.04 0.42 13.56
C CYS A 107 5.44 0.08 14.10
N TYR A 108 6.26 -0.59 13.30
CA TYR A 108 7.61 -1.00 13.66
C TYR A 108 8.72 -0.05 13.19
N LYS A 109 8.36 1.07 12.56
CA LYS A 109 9.30 2.08 12.02
C LYS A 109 10.33 1.49 11.04
N LEU A 110 9.87 0.59 10.17
CA LEU A 110 10.72 -0.16 9.24
C LEU A 110 10.83 0.47 7.85
N GLU A 111 10.24 1.65 7.60
CA GLU A 111 10.12 2.29 6.28
C GLU A 111 11.46 2.36 5.54
N GLY A 112 12.47 2.94 6.19
CA GLY A 112 13.79 3.11 5.58
C GLY A 112 14.62 1.82 5.50
N VAL A 113 14.18 0.75 6.18
CA VAL A 113 14.84 -0.57 6.15
C VAL A 113 14.25 -1.41 5.01
N VAL A 114 12.92 -1.41 4.88
CA VAL A 114 12.22 -2.18 3.85
C VAL A 114 12.25 -1.50 2.48
N LEU A 115 12.51 -0.20 2.41
CA LEU A 115 12.54 0.55 1.16
C LEU A 115 13.67 1.58 1.16
N ASP A 116 14.75 1.29 0.44
CA ASP A 116 15.89 2.20 0.29
C ASP A 116 15.72 3.11 -0.93
N LEU A 117 15.40 4.37 -0.67
CA LEU A 117 15.19 5.43 -1.65
C LEU A 117 16.31 6.49 -1.62
N ARG A 118 17.48 6.19 -1.04
CA ARG A 118 18.60 7.15 -0.97
C ARG A 118 19.00 7.69 -2.35
N ALA A 119 19.11 6.80 -3.33
CA ALA A 119 19.50 7.13 -4.70
C ALA A 119 18.40 7.84 -5.51
N TYR A 120 17.16 7.81 -5.03
CA TYR A 120 16.00 8.28 -5.79
C TYR A 120 15.76 9.78 -5.58
N ARG A 121 15.48 10.50 -6.66
CA ARG A 121 15.08 11.91 -6.63
C ARG A 121 13.61 12.02 -7.04
N PHE A 122 12.74 12.46 -6.14
CA PHE A 122 11.30 12.53 -6.41
C PHE A 122 10.99 13.50 -7.54
N ARG A 123 11.80 14.55 -7.70
CA ARG A 123 11.69 15.48 -8.82
C ARG A 123 11.94 14.85 -10.20
N ALA A 124 12.66 13.73 -10.26
CA ALA A 124 12.87 12.99 -11.50
C ALA A 124 11.59 12.25 -11.98
N TYR A 125 10.63 12.03 -11.08
CA TYR A 125 9.38 11.33 -11.37
C TYR A 125 8.22 12.30 -11.62
N TYR A 126 8.25 13.49 -11.02
CA TYR A 126 7.31 14.57 -11.30
C TYR A 126 7.95 15.93 -11.01
N HIS A 127 7.81 16.88 -11.93
CA HIS A 127 8.59 18.13 -11.90
C HIS A 127 8.26 19.04 -10.71
N GLU A 128 7.04 18.95 -10.15
CA GLU A 128 6.62 19.70 -8.96
C GLU A 128 7.00 19.02 -7.64
N ASN A 129 7.43 17.74 -7.67
CA ASN A 129 7.91 17.08 -6.47
C ASN A 129 9.17 17.77 -5.94
N LYS A 130 9.30 17.78 -4.61
CA LYS A 130 10.45 18.38 -3.93
C LYS A 130 11.34 17.31 -3.33
N ASP A 131 12.65 17.44 -3.56
CA ASP A 131 13.68 16.62 -2.90
C ASP A 131 14.09 17.19 -1.53
N THR A 132 13.47 18.29 -1.09
CA THR A 132 13.83 19.03 0.12
C THR A 132 12.61 19.50 0.90
N LEU A 133 12.74 19.55 2.22
CA LEU A 133 11.78 20.11 3.16
C LEU A 133 12.32 21.42 3.75
N LEU A 134 11.43 22.33 4.16
CA LEU A 134 11.79 23.54 4.88
C LEU A 134 11.49 23.34 6.37
N ILE A 135 12.52 23.23 7.21
CA ILE A 135 12.37 23.04 8.66
C ILE A 135 13.08 24.20 9.35
N LYS A 136 12.37 24.97 10.17
CA LYS A 136 12.91 26.17 10.86
C LYS A 136 13.66 27.12 9.91
N ASN A 137 13.05 27.43 8.76
CA ASN A 137 13.63 28.25 7.67
C ASN A 137 14.93 27.70 7.05
N ARG A 138 15.28 26.44 7.29
CA ARG A 138 16.42 25.77 6.66
C ARG A 138 15.95 24.70 5.69
N LYS A 139 16.44 24.76 4.46
CA LYS A 139 16.20 23.70 3.46
C LYS A 139 17.03 22.48 3.82
N GLN A 140 16.39 21.34 3.95
CA GLN A 140 17.03 20.05 4.22
C GLN A 140 16.62 19.04 3.14
N LYS A 141 17.56 18.20 2.70
CA LYS A 141 17.25 17.09 1.78
C LYS A 141 16.36 16.08 2.49
N LEU A 142 15.43 15.47 1.74
CA LEU A 142 14.65 14.35 2.23
C LEU A 142 15.57 13.20 2.64
N SER A 143 15.45 12.74 3.88
CA SER A 143 16.14 11.54 4.37
C SER A 143 15.57 10.29 3.70
N ASN A 144 16.30 9.17 3.78
CA ASN A 144 15.77 7.88 3.32
C ASN A 144 14.44 7.54 3.98
N TYR A 145 14.37 7.71 5.29
CA TYR A 145 13.17 7.50 6.09
C TYR A 145 11.99 8.33 5.56
N ALA A 146 12.18 9.64 5.37
CA ALA A 146 11.11 10.51 4.89
C ALA A 146 10.64 10.12 3.49
N LYS A 147 11.57 9.76 2.59
CA LYS A 147 11.21 9.27 1.25
C LYS A 147 10.41 7.98 1.32
N ALA A 148 10.91 6.99 2.06
CA ALA A 148 10.24 5.70 2.19
C ALA A 148 8.86 5.84 2.82
N HIS A 149 8.74 6.68 3.85
CA HIS A 149 7.46 7.00 4.49
C HIS A 149 6.48 7.59 3.48
N ILE A 150 6.85 8.65 2.75
CA ILE A 150 6.00 9.25 1.70
C ILE A 150 5.61 8.22 0.64
N ALA A 151 6.56 7.40 0.17
CA ALA A 151 6.28 6.41 -0.86
C ALA A 151 5.30 5.32 -0.39
N LEU A 152 5.41 4.88 0.85
CA LEU A 152 4.51 3.88 1.44
C LEU A 152 3.12 4.47 1.74
N ASP A 153 3.02 5.75 2.08
CA ASP A 153 1.74 6.42 2.37
C ASP A 153 0.89 6.63 1.11
N LEU A 154 1.51 6.56 -0.08
CA LEU A 154 0.84 6.64 -1.38
C LEU A 154 0.30 5.29 -1.88
N LEU A 155 0.56 4.19 -1.15
CA LEU A 155 0.17 2.81 -1.50
C LEU A 155 -1.00 2.32 -0.65
#